data_AF-B6E1Y2-F1
#
_entry.id   AF-B6E1Y2-F1
#
_cell.length_a   1.000
_cell.length_b   1.000
_cell.length_c   1.000
_cell.angle_alpha   90.00
_cell.angle_beta   90.00
_cell.angle_gamma   90.00
#
_symmetry.space_group_name_H-M   'P 1'
#
loop_
_entity.id
_entity.type
_entity.pdbx_description
1 polymer ?
#
loop_
_entity_poly.entity_id
_entity_poly.type
_entity_poly.pdbx_seq_one_letter_code
_entity_poly.pdbx_strand_id
1 'polypeptide(L)'
;CRFHKCLSVGMSHNAIRFGRMPQAEKLKLKAESKMVEKEVASPLQADHKILVGQIHEAYMRNFNMNKAKARLILTGKTSKPPFIIHDMETFQLAERTLAVHMVNGDSPEPESRLQAGELVPATGCGELQQREAEARLFHCCQSTSVETVTELTEFAKAVPGFQSLDLNDQVTLLKYGVYEALFTLLASCMNKDGLLVARGGGFITREFLKSLRRPFSDMMEPKFQFATRFNSLELDDSDLALFVAA
;
A
#
# COMPACT_ATOMS: atom_id res chain seq x y z
N CYS A 1 -11.67 -22.18 -49.01
CA CYS A 1 -12.67 -22.69 -48.04
C CYS A 1 -12.51 -21.97 -46.69
N ARG A 2 -13.61 -21.63 -45.99
CA ARG A 2 -13.59 -20.94 -44.67
C ARG A 2 -12.66 -21.61 -43.66
N PHE A 3 -12.58 -22.94 -43.69
CA PHE A 3 -11.69 -23.73 -42.84
C PHE A 3 -10.21 -23.37 -43.00
N HIS A 4 -9.75 -23.21 -44.24
CA HIS A 4 -8.34 -22.89 -44.55
C HIS A 4 -7.98 -21.47 -44.09
N LYS A 5 -8.93 -20.53 -44.16
CA LYS A 5 -8.77 -19.15 -43.67
C LYS A 5 -8.71 -19.07 -42.14
N CYS A 6 -9.36 -19.99 -41.42
CA CYS A 6 -9.28 -20.07 -39.96
C CYS A 6 -7.94 -20.67 -39.49
N LEU A 7 -7.42 -21.67 -40.22
CA LEU A 7 -6.08 -22.22 -39.95
C LEU A 7 -4.98 -21.17 -40.21
N SER A 8 -5.10 -20.38 -41.27
CA SER A 8 -4.10 -19.36 -41.61
C SER A 8 -4.01 -18.21 -40.60
N VAL A 9 -5.04 -17.99 -39.78
CA VAL A 9 -5.02 -16.99 -38.68
C VAL A 9 -4.67 -17.62 -37.33
N GLY A 10 -4.13 -18.85 -37.32
CA GLY A 10 -3.59 -19.50 -36.13
C GLY A 10 -4.60 -20.23 -35.25
N MET A 11 -5.84 -20.43 -35.70
CA MET A 11 -6.80 -21.24 -34.93
C MET A 11 -6.42 -22.72 -35.00
N SER A 12 -6.43 -23.40 -33.85
CA SER A 12 -6.19 -24.83 -33.79
C SER A 12 -7.29 -25.61 -34.52
N HIS A 13 -6.92 -26.74 -35.13
CA HIS A 13 -7.86 -27.63 -35.80
C HIS A 13 -9.07 -27.99 -34.90
N ASN A 14 -8.82 -28.17 -33.60
CA ASN A 14 -9.85 -28.47 -32.61
C ASN A 14 -10.80 -27.30 -32.40
N ALA A 15 -10.30 -26.07 -32.29
CA ALA A 15 -11.12 -24.86 -32.12
C ALA A 15 -12.07 -24.61 -33.30
N ILE A 16 -11.64 -24.92 -34.52
CA ILE A 16 -12.46 -24.77 -35.74
C ILE A 16 -13.62 -25.78 -35.76
N ARG A 17 -13.46 -26.95 -35.12
CA ARG A 17 -14.49 -27.99 -35.00
C ARG A 17 -15.54 -27.66 -33.95
N PHE A 18 -15.17 -27.01 -32.84
CA PHE A 18 -16.08 -26.63 -31.77
C PHE A 18 -17.22 -25.71 -32.22
N GLY A 19 -17.00 -24.88 -33.24
CA GLY A 19 -18.02 -23.98 -33.79
C GLY A 19 -19.19 -24.69 -34.51
N ARG A 20 -19.08 -25.99 -34.81
CA ARG A 20 -20.10 -26.81 -35.50
C ARG A 20 -20.60 -28.00 -34.67
N MET A 21 -20.28 -28.04 -33.38
CA MET A 21 -20.63 -29.14 -32.49
C MET A 21 -22.15 -29.21 -32.28
N PRO A 22 -22.80 -30.37 -32.49
CA PRO A 22 -24.20 -30.57 -32.15
C PRO A 22 -24.49 -30.25 -30.68
N GLN A 23 -25.62 -29.60 -30.38
CA GLN A 23 -25.94 -29.14 -29.03
C GLN A 23 -25.91 -30.27 -27.97
N ALA A 24 -26.27 -31.50 -28.36
CA ALA A 24 -26.23 -32.67 -27.48
C ALA A 24 -24.80 -33.00 -27.00
N GLU A 25 -23.80 -32.86 -27.87
CA GLU A 25 -22.40 -33.15 -27.55
C GLU A 25 -21.80 -32.02 -26.69
N LYS A 26 -22.20 -30.77 -26.96
CA LYS A 26 -21.86 -29.60 -26.13
C LYS A 26 -22.44 -29.71 -24.71
N LEU A 27 -23.65 -30.25 -24.57
CA LEU A 27 -24.30 -30.46 -23.27
C LEU A 27 -23.66 -31.61 -22.49
N LYS A 28 -23.29 -32.71 -23.16
CA LYS A 28 -22.52 -33.80 -22.53
C LYS A 28 -21.18 -33.33 -21.99
N LEU A 29 -20.40 -32.60 -22.77
CA LEU A 29 -19.12 -32.04 -22.33
C LEU A 29 -19.28 -31.04 -21.17
N LYS A 30 -20.34 -30.23 -21.17
CA LYS A 30 -20.66 -29.35 -20.03
C LYS A 30 -21.06 -30.12 -18.78
N ALA A 31 -21.74 -31.26 -18.92
CA ALA A 31 -22.10 -32.12 -17.80
C ALA A 31 -20.85 -32.84 -17.26
N GLU A 32 -19.97 -33.32 -18.12
CA GLU A 32 -18.68 -33.93 -17.75
C GLU A 32 -17.77 -32.91 -17.03
N SER A 33 -17.66 -31.65 -17.51
CA SER A 33 -16.93 -30.60 -16.78
C SER A 33 -17.52 -30.28 -15.41
N LYS A 34 -18.86 -30.29 -15.27
CA LYS A 34 -19.53 -30.09 -13.98
C LYS A 34 -19.36 -31.26 -13.01
N MET A 35 -19.16 -32.49 -13.51
CA MET A 35 -18.87 -33.64 -12.67
C MET A 35 -17.42 -33.61 -12.17
N VAL A 36 -16.47 -33.14 -13.00
CA VAL A 36 -15.07 -32.93 -12.59
C VAL A 36 -14.93 -31.89 -11.48
N GLU A 37 -15.74 -30.82 -11.47
CA GLU A 37 -15.76 -29.84 -10.37
C GLU A 37 -16.31 -30.41 -9.04
N LYS A 38 -17.08 -31.50 -9.09
CA LYS A 38 -17.77 -32.05 -7.92
C LYS A 38 -17.06 -33.28 -7.31
N GLU A 39 -16.15 -33.94 -8.02
CA GLU A 39 -15.57 -35.21 -7.58
C GLU A 39 -14.18 -35.17 -6.96
N VAL A 40 -13.42 -34.07 -6.95
CA VAL A 40 -12.14 -34.03 -6.20
C VAL A 40 -11.84 -32.62 -5.66
N ALA A 41 -12.39 -32.26 -4.51
CA ALA A 41 -11.67 -31.34 -3.62
C ALA A 41 -10.47 -32.12 -3.08
N SER A 42 -9.31 -31.99 -3.72
CA SER A 42 -8.10 -32.68 -3.31
C SER A 42 -7.65 -32.18 -1.92
N PRO A 43 -7.01 -33.02 -1.08
CA PRO A 43 -6.48 -32.60 0.22
C PRO A 43 -5.60 -31.34 0.13
N LEU A 44 -4.79 -31.24 -0.94
CA LEU A 44 -3.94 -30.09 -1.25
C LEU A 44 -4.72 -28.77 -1.40
N GLN A 45 -5.94 -28.81 -1.95
CA GLN A 45 -6.76 -27.62 -2.14
C GLN A 45 -7.39 -27.12 -0.84
N ALA A 46 -7.60 -28.01 0.14
CA ALA A 46 -8.00 -27.65 1.49
C ALA A 46 -6.84 -27.01 2.25
N ASP A 47 -5.63 -27.56 2.13
CA ASP A 47 -4.42 -27.02 2.77
C ASP A 47 -4.08 -25.61 2.27
N HIS A 48 -4.20 -25.35 0.96
CA HIS A 48 -3.99 -24.01 0.41
C HIS A 48 -4.98 -22.98 0.97
N LYS A 49 -6.24 -23.35 1.17
CA LYS A 49 -7.25 -22.45 1.76
C LYS A 49 -6.92 -22.12 3.22
N ILE A 50 -6.43 -23.10 3.98
CA ILE A 50 -5.98 -22.88 5.35
C ILE A 50 -4.79 -21.92 5.37
N LEU A 51 -3.79 -22.14 4.52
CA LEU A 51 -2.61 -21.28 4.42
C LEU A 51 -3.00 -19.84 4.07
N VAL A 52 -3.84 -19.64 3.05
CA VAL A 52 -4.34 -18.31 2.66
C VAL A 52 -5.06 -17.63 3.83
N GLY A 53 -5.92 -18.36 4.54
CA GLY A 53 -6.61 -17.84 5.73
C GLY A 53 -5.64 -17.43 6.84
N GLN A 54 -4.61 -18.24 7.12
CA GLN A 54 -3.60 -17.93 8.12
C GLN A 54 -2.81 -16.67 7.78
N ILE A 55 -2.40 -16.51 6.51
CA ILE A 55 -1.69 -15.32 6.02
C ILE A 55 -2.58 -14.07 6.12
N HIS A 56 -3.85 -14.18 5.71
CA HIS A 56 -4.78 -13.05 5.81
C HIS A 56 -5.03 -12.63 7.26
N GLU A 57 -5.24 -13.59 8.17
CA GLU A 57 -5.41 -13.30 9.61
C GLU A 57 -4.15 -12.68 10.22
N ALA A 58 -2.95 -13.11 9.82
CA ALA A 58 -1.70 -12.47 10.22
C ALA A 58 -1.64 -11.02 9.73
N TYR A 59 -1.95 -10.78 8.45
CA TYR A 59 -1.97 -9.43 7.87
C TYR A 59 -2.92 -8.50 8.64
N MET A 60 -4.15 -8.95 8.88
CA MET A 60 -5.18 -8.15 9.56
C MET A 60 -4.84 -7.85 11.03
N ARG A 61 -4.06 -8.73 11.67
CA ARG A 61 -3.61 -8.56 13.06
C ARG A 61 -2.43 -7.60 13.17
N ASN A 62 -1.49 -7.67 12.24
CA ASN A 62 -0.21 -6.98 12.32
C ASN A 62 -0.26 -5.56 11.73
N PHE A 63 -1.08 -5.30 10.72
CA PHE A 63 -1.21 -3.97 10.12
C PHE A 63 -2.41 -3.19 10.68
N ASN A 64 -2.12 -2.12 11.42
CA ASN A 64 -3.17 -1.28 12.01
C ASN A 64 -4.06 -0.60 10.96
N MET A 65 -3.42 -0.06 9.91
CA MET A 65 -4.08 0.58 8.78
C MET A 65 -4.07 -0.34 7.56
N ASN A 66 -5.20 -1.01 7.31
CA ASN A 66 -5.40 -1.86 6.15
C ASN A 66 -6.14 -1.11 5.03
N LYS A 67 -6.24 -1.71 3.83
CA LYS A 67 -6.82 -1.08 2.66
C LYS A 67 -8.30 -0.79 2.85
N ALA A 68 -9.06 -1.70 3.46
CA ALA A 68 -10.48 -1.48 3.74
C ALA A 68 -10.70 -0.23 4.62
N LYS A 69 -9.94 -0.08 5.71
CA LYS A 69 -9.99 1.10 6.59
C LYS A 69 -9.60 2.37 5.83
N ALA A 70 -8.49 2.33 5.09
CA ALA A 70 -8.03 3.47 4.30
C ALA A 70 -9.08 3.91 3.27
N ARG A 71 -9.71 2.96 2.56
CA ARG A 71 -10.76 3.24 1.56
C ARG A 71 -12.01 3.81 2.20
N LEU A 72 -12.40 3.35 3.39
CA LEU A 72 -13.52 3.94 4.12
C LEU A 72 -13.30 5.43 4.38
N ILE A 73 -12.08 5.80 4.78
CA ILE A 73 -11.69 7.20 5.03
C ILE A 73 -11.64 8.00 3.72
N LEU A 74 -10.91 7.49 2.72
CA LEU A 74 -10.70 8.17 1.43
C LEU A 74 -12.00 8.38 0.62
N THR A 75 -13.02 7.53 0.84
CA THR A 75 -14.33 7.65 0.18
C THR A 75 -15.34 8.45 1.00
N GLY A 76 -14.93 9.04 2.14
CA GLY A 76 -15.79 9.88 2.98
C GLY A 76 -16.85 9.10 3.76
N LYS A 77 -16.70 7.78 3.89
CA LYS A 77 -17.64 6.91 4.63
C LYS A 77 -17.28 6.75 6.12
N THR A 78 -16.22 7.43 6.58
CA THR A 78 -15.81 7.44 7.98
C THR A 78 -16.64 8.44 8.80
N SER A 79 -16.86 8.15 10.08
CA SER A 79 -17.53 9.08 11.00
C SER A 79 -16.67 10.28 11.38
N LYS A 80 -15.33 10.15 11.31
CA LYS A 80 -14.37 11.20 11.63
C LYS A 80 -13.50 11.46 10.41
N PRO A 81 -13.70 12.57 9.68
CA PRO A 81 -12.88 12.89 8.51
C PRO A 81 -11.46 13.25 8.93
N PRO A 82 -10.46 12.99 8.07
CA PRO A 82 -9.07 13.34 8.34
C PRO A 82 -8.86 14.85 8.28
N PHE A 83 -7.91 15.37 9.05
CA PHE A 83 -7.45 16.74 8.94
C PHE A 83 -6.69 16.94 7.61
N ILE A 84 -7.11 17.90 6.79
CA ILE A 84 -6.52 18.13 5.46
C ILE A 84 -5.30 19.04 5.57
N ILE A 85 -4.18 18.58 5.00
CA ILE A 85 -2.91 19.30 4.94
C ILE A 85 -2.64 19.66 3.48
N HIS A 86 -2.74 20.95 3.15
CA HIS A 86 -2.60 21.45 1.79
C HIS A 86 -1.62 22.62 1.63
N ASP A 87 -1.08 23.12 2.74
CA ASP A 87 -0.07 24.17 2.78
C ASP A 87 0.75 24.07 4.07
N MET A 88 1.69 25.00 4.24
CA MET A 88 2.58 25.01 5.40
C MET A 88 1.85 25.37 6.70
N GLU A 89 0.80 26.19 6.64
CA GLU A 89 0.03 26.59 7.82
C GLU A 89 -0.76 25.41 8.39
N THR A 90 -1.48 24.70 7.51
CA THR A 90 -2.21 23.47 7.86
C THR A 90 -1.26 22.36 8.30
N PHE A 91 -0.06 22.25 7.71
CA PHE A 91 0.96 21.32 8.18
C PHE A 91 1.39 21.61 9.62
N GLN A 92 1.74 22.86 9.94
CA GLN A 92 2.13 23.24 11.31
C GLN A 92 1.00 23.10 12.34
N LEU A 93 -0.26 23.23 11.91
CA LEU A 93 -1.41 22.94 12.76
C LEU A 93 -1.56 21.42 12.99
N ALA A 94 -1.39 20.62 11.94
CA ALA A 94 -1.39 19.16 12.02
C ALA A 94 -0.27 18.66 12.94
N GLU A 95 0.94 19.21 12.86
CA GLU A 95 2.03 18.86 13.77
C GLU A 95 1.62 19.04 15.23
N ARG A 96 0.98 20.15 15.59
CA ARG A 96 0.55 20.42 16.97
C ARG A 96 -0.62 19.55 17.44
N THR A 97 -1.48 19.13 16.53
CA THR A 97 -2.75 18.45 16.87
C THR A 97 -2.68 16.93 16.69
N LEU A 98 -1.83 16.46 15.80
CA LEU A 98 -1.60 15.04 15.48
C LEU A 98 -0.28 14.52 16.06
N ALA A 99 0.51 15.35 16.77
CA ALA A 99 1.80 15.00 17.38
C ALA A 99 1.79 13.67 18.15
N VAL A 100 0.69 13.34 18.83
CA VAL A 100 0.53 12.09 19.61
C VAL A 100 0.63 10.83 18.72
N HIS A 101 0.44 10.96 17.41
CA HIS A 101 0.56 9.88 16.43
C HIS A 101 1.71 10.06 15.44
N MET A 102 2.47 11.16 15.51
CA MET A 102 3.54 11.48 14.55
C MET A 102 4.94 11.43 15.17
N VAL A 103 5.07 11.47 16.51
CA VAL A 103 6.37 11.48 17.20
C VAL A 103 6.33 10.65 18.48
N ASN A 104 6.91 9.45 18.44
CA ASN A 104 7.43 8.75 19.62
C ASN A 104 8.97 8.63 19.50
N GLY A 105 9.64 9.76 19.30
CA GLY A 105 11.10 9.83 19.23
C GLY A 105 11.58 11.19 19.74
N ASP A 106 12.38 11.15 20.80
CA ASP A 106 13.02 12.25 21.52
C ASP A 106 13.04 13.60 20.81
N SER A 107 12.23 14.53 21.32
CA SER A 107 12.39 15.96 21.05
C SER A 107 13.73 16.43 21.63
N PRO A 108 14.54 17.23 20.92
CA PRO A 108 15.54 18.04 21.58
C PRO A 108 14.82 19.11 22.41
N GLU A 109 15.13 19.15 23.70
CA GLU A 109 14.74 20.20 24.65
C GLU A 109 14.88 21.62 24.07
N PRO A 110 13.94 22.55 24.33
CA PRO A 110 14.06 23.93 23.93
C PRO A 110 14.90 24.70 24.97
N GLU A 111 16.23 24.61 24.89
CA GLU A 111 17.09 25.44 25.74
C GLU A 111 17.29 26.86 25.17
N SER A 112 16.80 27.81 25.96
CA SER A 112 17.20 29.23 26.05
C SER A 112 16.70 30.22 24.98
N ARG A 113 15.60 30.88 25.35
CA ARG A 113 15.28 32.24 24.92
C ARG A 113 16.41 33.19 25.35
N LEU A 114 17.22 33.67 24.39
CA LEU A 114 17.93 34.93 24.54
C LEU A 114 17.13 36.03 23.84
N GLN A 115 16.64 36.97 24.63
CA GLN A 115 15.99 38.18 24.16
C GLN A 115 17.01 39.24 23.72
N ALA A 116 16.56 39.99 22.72
CA ALA A 116 16.87 41.38 22.41
C ALA A 116 18.12 41.70 21.58
N GLY A 117 17.84 42.06 20.32
CA GLY A 117 18.43 43.26 19.71
C GLY A 117 19.32 43.00 18.51
N GLU A 118 18.73 42.90 17.31
CA GLU A 118 19.24 43.57 16.11
C GLU A 118 18.24 43.42 14.93
N LEU A 119 17.97 44.53 14.25
CA LEU A 119 17.12 44.58 13.05
C LEU A 119 17.82 43.85 11.90
N VAL A 120 17.39 42.61 11.62
CA VAL A 120 17.78 41.86 10.42
C VAL A 120 16.55 41.78 9.49
N PRO A 121 16.69 41.91 8.16
CA PRO A 121 15.54 41.98 7.26
C PRO A 121 14.71 40.70 7.36
N ALA A 122 13.39 40.85 7.50
CA ALA A 122 12.40 39.78 7.71
C ALA A 122 12.33 38.73 6.58
N THR A 123 13.09 38.89 5.50
CA THR A 123 13.11 38.01 4.33
C THR A 123 13.82 36.67 4.60
N GLY A 124 14.75 36.60 5.57
CA GLY A 124 15.50 35.36 5.87
C GLY A 124 14.85 34.42 6.89
N CYS A 125 13.91 34.92 7.70
CA CYS A 125 13.32 34.15 8.80
C CYS A 125 12.29 33.12 8.29
N GLY A 126 11.50 33.49 7.28
CA GLY A 126 10.49 32.60 6.68
C GLY A 126 11.10 31.40 5.94
N GLU A 127 12.19 31.60 5.19
CA GLU A 127 12.84 30.53 4.45
C GLU A 127 13.49 29.47 5.36
N LEU A 128 14.12 29.90 6.45
CA LEU A 128 14.69 28.99 7.46
C LEU A 128 13.59 28.17 8.14
N GLN A 129 12.51 28.82 8.56
CA GLN A 129 11.39 28.16 9.23
C GLN A 129 10.66 27.18 8.29
N GLN A 130 10.57 27.51 7.00
CA GLN A 130 10.04 26.62 5.98
C GLN A 130 10.95 25.41 5.74
N ARG A 131 12.28 25.62 5.70
CA ARG A 131 13.25 24.54 5.54
C ARG A 131 13.21 23.55 6.70
N GLU A 132 13.04 24.05 7.92
CA GLU A 132 12.85 23.24 9.13
C GLU A 132 11.54 22.45 9.11
N ALA A 133 10.43 23.08 8.68
CA ALA A 133 9.15 22.40 8.59
C ALA A 133 9.15 21.26 7.57
N GLU A 134 9.78 21.45 6.41
CA GLU A 134 9.97 20.39 5.43
C GLU A 134 10.85 19.25 5.96
N ALA A 135 11.88 19.57 6.75
CA ALA A 135 12.70 18.56 7.41
C ALA A 135 11.88 17.75 8.43
N ARG A 136 10.97 18.39 9.17
CA ARG A 136 10.06 17.70 10.10
C ARG A 136 9.06 16.81 9.38
N LEU A 137 8.51 17.25 8.24
CA LEU A 137 7.67 16.39 7.41
C LEU A 137 8.42 15.12 7.00
N PHE A 138 9.68 15.26 6.57
CA PHE A 138 10.51 14.12 6.21
C PHE A 138 10.76 13.19 7.40
N HIS A 139 11.09 13.76 8.56
CA HIS A 139 11.23 12.99 9.79
C HIS A 139 9.96 12.19 10.12
N CYS A 140 8.78 12.80 10.00
CA CYS A 140 7.50 12.11 10.22
C CYS A 140 7.27 10.96 9.23
N CYS A 141 7.61 11.15 7.94
CA CYS A 141 7.57 10.08 6.94
C CYS A 141 8.53 8.93 7.28
N GLN A 142 9.73 9.26 7.77
CA GLN A 142 10.72 8.27 8.19
C GLN A 142 10.23 7.50 9.42
N SER A 143 9.73 8.17 10.46
CA SER A 143 9.17 7.52 11.65
C SER A 143 8.03 6.57 11.29
N THR A 144 7.12 7.00 10.42
CA THR A 144 6.03 6.15 9.92
C THR A 144 6.58 4.92 9.20
N SER A 145 7.63 5.10 8.38
CA SER A 145 8.25 3.98 7.67
C SER A 145 8.87 2.96 8.63
N VAL A 146 9.53 3.42 9.71
CA VAL A 146 10.11 2.54 10.74
C VAL A 146 9.02 1.75 11.48
N GLU A 147 7.89 2.39 11.82
CA GLU A 147 6.73 1.70 12.39
C GLU A 147 6.24 0.60 11.43
N THR A 148 6.06 0.91 10.14
CA THR A 148 5.60 -0.08 9.16
C THR A 148 6.61 -1.21 8.92
N VAL A 149 7.93 -0.94 8.98
CA VAL A 149 8.95 -2.01 8.94
C VAL A 149 8.81 -2.95 10.14
N THR A 150 8.51 -2.41 11.32
CA THR A 150 8.25 -3.21 12.52
C THR A 150 7.01 -4.07 12.34
N GLU A 151 5.90 -3.49 11.88
CA GLU A 151 4.65 -4.22 11.59
C GLU A 151 4.87 -5.32 10.54
N LEU A 152 5.62 -5.03 9.47
CA LEU A 152 5.96 -5.98 8.41
C LEU A 152 6.82 -7.13 8.93
N THR A 153 7.76 -6.85 9.84
CA THR A 153 8.61 -7.88 10.44
C THR A 153 7.79 -8.83 11.31
N GLU A 154 6.86 -8.29 12.10
CA GLU A 154 5.95 -9.12 12.89
C GLU A 154 4.97 -9.91 12.01
N PHE A 155 4.51 -9.33 10.89
CA PHE A 155 3.74 -10.05 9.89
C PHE A 155 4.55 -11.21 9.28
N ALA A 156 5.78 -10.98 8.85
CA ALA A 156 6.64 -12.01 8.25
C ALA A 156 6.85 -13.19 9.22
N LYS A 157 7.10 -12.92 10.51
CA LYS A 157 7.19 -13.97 11.55
C LYS A 157 5.90 -14.78 11.69
N ALA A 158 4.75 -14.17 11.45
CA ALA A 158 3.45 -14.83 11.50
C ALA A 158 3.11 -15.62 10.22
N VAL A 159 3.85 -15.45 9.13
CA VAL A 159 3.70 -16.26 7.91
C VAL A 159 4.19 -17.70 8.16
N PRO A 160 3.37 -18.73 7.89
CA PRO A 160 3.77 -20.12 8.09
C PRO A 160 5.06 -20.48 7.35
N GLY A 161 6.03 -21.06 8.06
CA GLY A 161 7.33 -21.48 7.51
C GLY A 161 8.44 -20.42 7.55
N PHE A 162 8.13 -19.14 7.77
CA PHE A 162 9.16 -18.10 7.78
C PHE A 162 10.16 -18.27 8.94
N GLN A 163 9.65 -18.50 10.16
CA GLN A 163 10.50 -18.67 11.34
C GLN A 163 11.35 -19.95 11.34
N SER A 164 11.04 -20.92 10.45
CA SER A 164 11.86 -22.11 10.27
C SER A 164 13.04 -21.92 9.32
N LEU A 165 13.14 -20.77 8.64
CA LEU A 165 14.30 -20.41 7.83
C LEU A 165 15.50 -20.06 8.74
N ASP A 166 16.71 -20.10 8.17
CA ASP A 166 17.89 -19.60 8.87
C ASP A 166 17.75 -18.11 9.20
N LEU A 167 18.29 -17.69 10.34
CA LEU A 167 18.19 -16.29 10.79
C LEU A 167 18.79 -15.32 9.77
N ASN A 168 19.90 -15.69 9.11
CA ASN A 168 20.51 -14.87 8.08
C ASN A 168 19.59 -14.71 6.85
N ASP A 169 18.87 -15.78 6.48
CA ASP A 169 17.91 -15.74 5.37
C ASP A 169 16.69 -14.90 5.74
N GLN A 170 16.16 -15.02 6.96
CA GLN A 170 15.07 -14.15 7.44
C GLN A 170 15.44 -12.67 7.37
N VAL A 171 16.63 -12.31 7.84
CA VAL A 171 17.16 -10.94 7.78
C VAL A 171 17.34 -10.48 6.33
N THR A 172 17.86 -11.36 5.46
CA THR A 172 18.09 -11.05 4.04
C THR A 172 16.78 -10.80 3.32
N LEU A 173 15.78 -11.67 3.48
CA LEU A 173 14.46 -11.51 2.87
C LEU A 173 13.82 -10.19 3.26
N LEU A 174 13.80 -9.85 4.56
CA LEU A 174 13.26 -8.59 5.04
C LEU A 174 14.04 -7.38 4.50
N LYS A 175 15.38 -7.44 4.53
CA LYS A 175 16.24 -6.34 4.07
C LYS A 175 15.98 -5.96 2.61
N TYR A 176 15.76 -6.94 1.74
CA TYR A 176 15.57 -6.71 0.31
C TYR A 176 14.09 -6.51 -0.07
N GLY A 177 13.14 -7.15 0.63
CA GLY A 177 11.71 -7.05 0.32
C GLY A 177 10.98 -5.88 0.99
N VAL A 178 11.53 -5.28 2.05
CA VAL A 178 10.81 -4.29 2.87
C VAL A 178 10.29 -3.09 2.08
N TYR A 179 11.07 -2.54 1.14
CA TYR A 179 10.66 -1.35 0.40
C TYR A 179 9.54 -1.65 -0.62
N GLU A 180 9.54 -2.84 -1.21
CA GLU A 180 8.49 -3.27 -2.13
C GLU A 180 7.16 -3.45 -1.39
N ALA A 181 7.21 -4.09 -0.22
CA ALA A 181 6.08 -4.20 0.69
C ALA A 181 5.60 -2.82 1.18
N LEU A 182 6.52 -1.93 1.59
CA LEU A 182 6.19 -0.58 2.03
C LEU A 182 5.44 0.20 0.96
N PHE A 183 5.90 0.20 -0.30
CA PHE A 183 5.21 0.94 -1.37
C PHE A 183 3.86 0.31 -1.75
N THR A 184 3.74 -1.01 -1.63
CA THR A 184 2.46 -1.72 -1.80
C THR A 184 1.45 -1.29 -0.75
N LEU A 185 1.84 -1.28 0.52
CA LEU A 185 0.98 -0.84 1.64
C LEU A 185 0.68 0.66 1.55
N LEU A 186 1.67 1.47 1.17
CA LEU A 186 1.49 2.91 0.98
C LEU A 186 0.44 3.22 -0.10
N ALA A 187 0.42 2.44 -1.20
CA ALA A 187 -0.57 2.61 -2.26
C ALA A 187 -2.02 2.48 -1.75
N SER A 188 -2.26 1.61 -0.75
CA SER A 188 -3.57 1.46 -0.12
C SER A 188 -4.05 2.73 0.59
N CYS A 189 -3.12 3.56 1.06
CA CYS A 189 -3.36 4.83 1.75
C CYS A 189 -3.42 6.03 0.79
N MET A 190 -3.29 5.82 -0.52
CA MET A 190 -3.24 6.87 -1.53
C MET A 190 -4.47 6.88 -2.45
N ASN A 191 -4.85 8.07 -2.88
CA ASN A 191 -5.70 8.29 -4.05
C ASN A 191 -5.00 9.26 -5.03
N LYS A 192 -5.71 9.68 -6.08
CA LYS A 192 -5.17 10.59 -7.09
C LYS A 192 -4.81 11.98 -6.51
N ASP A 193 -5.46 12.36 -5.41
CA ASP A 193 -5.46 13.71 -4.82
C ASP A 193 -4.53 13.82 -3.61
N GLY A 194 -4.10 12.72 -2.99
CA GLY A 194 -3.26 12.77 -1.78
C GLY A 194 -3.07 11.43 -1.05
N LEU A 195 -2.49 11.54 0.14
CA LEU A 195 -2.01 10.44 0.98
C LEU A 195 -2.59 10.57 2.39
N LEU A 196 -3.14 9.48 2.93
CA LEU A 196 -3.47 9.39 4.35
C LEU A 196 -2.22 9.23 5.22
N VAL A 197 -2.21 9.95 6.34
CA VAL A 197 -1.13 9.94 7.34
C VAL A 197 -1.70 9.81 8.76
N ALA A 198 -0.82 9.63 9.75
CA ALA A 198 -1.18 9.54 11.17
C ALA A 198 -2.35 8.55 11.43
N ARG A 199 -2.23 7.33 10.86
CA ARG A 199 -3.25 6.27 10.94
C ARG A 199 -4.66 6.74 10.53
N GLY A 200 -4.73 7.58 9.51
CA GLY A 200 -5.97 8.10 8.94
C GLY A 200 -6.50 9.35 9.63
N GLY A 201 -5.77 9.92 10.60
CA GLY A 201 -6.09 11.19 11.24
C GLY A 201 -5.77 12.41 10.37
N GLY A 202 -4.88 12.28 9.39
CA GLY A 202 -4.52 13.35 8.46
C GLY A 202 -4.56 12.91 7.00
N PHE A 203 -4.73 13.87 6.09
CA PHE A 203 -4.65 13.67 4.65
C PHE A 203 -3.81 14.78 4.01
N ILE A 204 -2.66 14.42 3.48
CA ILE A 204 -1.76 15.35 2.80
C ILE A 204 -2.09 15.36 1.32
N THR A 205 -2.39 16.54 0.78
CA THR A 205 -2.69 16.68 -0.65
C THR A 205 -1.43 16.45 -1.49
N ARG A 206 -1.61 15.84 -2.67
CA ARG A 206 -0.53 15.61 -3.63
C ARG A 206 0.06 16.91 -4.15
N GLU A 207 -0.77 17.92 -4.37
CA GLU A 207 -0.30 19.23 -4.84
C GLU A 207 0.57 19.94 -3.79
N PHE A 208 0.22 19.84 -2.50
CA PHE A 208 1.11 20.32 -1.45
C PHE A 208 2.45 19.59 -1.46
N LEU A 209 2.46 18.25 -1.53
CA LEU A 209 3.71 17.48 -1.61
C LEU A 209 4.56 17.87 -2.82
N LYS A 210 3.95 18.18 -3.97
CA LYS A 210 4.64 18.67 -5.17
C LYS A 210 5.17 20.10 -5.02
N SER A 211 4.54 20.93 -4.19
CA SER A 211 4.99 22.32 -3.95
C SER A 211 6.23 22.43 -3.07
N LEU A 212 6.60 21.34 -2.36
CA LEU A 212 7.78 21.31 -1.50
C LEU A 212 9.07 21.48 -2.30
N ARG A 213 10.12 22.00 -1.66
CA ARG A 213 11.42 22.13 -2.34
C ARG A 213 11.99 20.78 -2.75
N ARG A 214 12.85 20.79 -3.77
CA ARG A 214 13.63 19.60 -4.12
C ARG A 214 14.57 19.19 -2.97
N PRO A 215 14.81 17.88 -2.78
CA PRO A 215 14.34 16.77 -3.61
C PRO A 215 12.94 16.22 -3.22
N PHE A 216 12.23 16.85 -2.28
CA PHE A 216 11.02 16.26 -1.69
C PHE A 216 9.84 16.18 -2.64
N SER A 217 9.63 17.21 -3.45
CA SER A 217 8.60 17.23 -4.49
C SER A 217 8.74 16.08 -5.49
N ASP A 218 9.98 15.77 -5.89
CA ASP A 218 10.27 14.69 -6.84
C ASP A 218 10.19 13.30 -6.18
N MET A 219 10.35 13.21 -4.86
CA MET A 219 10.41 11.95 -4.15
C MET A 219 9.06 11.22 -4.13
N MET A 220 7.95 11.93 -3.94
CA MET A 220 6.62 11.31 -3.74
C MET A 220 5.87 11.02 -5.03
N GLU A 221 6.10 11.81 -6.08
CA GLU A 221 5.37 11.73 -7.34
C GLU A 221 5.42 10.33 -8.00
N PRO A 222 6.57 9.63 -8.07
CA PRO A 222 6.61 8.26 -8.57
C PRO A 222 5.73 7.28 -7.77
N LYS A 223 5.57 7.50 -6.46
CA LYS A 223 4.76 6.64 -5.60
C LYS A 223 3.27 6.88 -5.87
N PHE A 224 2.86 8.13 -6.13
CA PHE A 224 1.51 8.42 -6.60
C PHE A 224 1.20 7.76 -7.95
N GLN A 225 2.15 7.78 -8.88
CA GLN A 225 1.99 7.13 -10.20
C GLN A 225 1.86 5.61 -10.07
N PHE A 226 2.72 4.99 -9.25
CA PHE A 226 2.60 3.58 -8.90
C PHE A 226 1.25 3.28 -8.25
N ALA A 227 0.89 4.00 -7.19
CA ALA A 227 -0.35 3.79 -6.45
C ALA A 227 -1.59 3.92 -7.33
N THR A 228 -1.60 4.86 -8.28
CA THR A 228 -2.72 5.01 -9.22
C THR A 228 -2.91 3.76 -10.08
N ARG A 229 -1.81 3.21 -10.63
CA ARG A 229 -1.84 1.99 -11.46
C ARG A 229 -2.10 0.73 -10.64
N PHE A 230 -1.50 0.64 -9.46
CA PHE A 230 -1.66 -0.51 -8.58
C PHE A 230 -3.09 -0.58 -8.02
N ASN A 231 -3.67 0.56 -7.63
CA ASN A 231 -5.04 0.61 -7.13
C ASN A 231 -6.09 0.33 -8.21
N SER A 232 -5.80 0.52 -9.50
CA SER A 232 -6.72 0.13 -10.57
C SER A 232 -6.84 -1.39 -10.76
N LEU A 233 -6.01 -2.19 -10.07
CA LEU A 233 -6.17 -3.64 -10.01
C LEU A 233 -7.27 -4.06 -9.02
N GLU A 234 -7.79 -3.13 -8.21
CA GLU A 234 -8.91 -3.34 -7.28
C GLU A 234 -8.71 -4.48 -6.25
N LEU A 235 -7.45 -4.82 -5.96
CA LEU A 235 -7.08 -5.84 -4.97
C LEU A 235 -7.65 -5.51 -3.58
N ASP A 236 -8.13 -6.51 -2.86
CA ASP A 236 -8.57 -6.35 -1.47
C ASP A 236 -7.47 -6.69 -0.45
N ASP A 237 -7.79 -6.66 0.86
CA ASP A 237 -6.81 -6.98 1.91
C ASP A 237 -6.42 -8.47 1.93
N SER A 238 -7.23 -9.38 1.38
CA SER A 238 -6.88 -10.80 1.24
C SER A 238 -5.87 -11.00 0.11
N ASP A 239 -6.06 -10.33 -1.03
CA ASP A 239 -5.11 -10.33 -2.13
C ASP A 239 -3.76 -9.72 -1.72
N LEU A 240 -3.81 -8.58 -1.01
CA LEU A 240 -2.59 -7.89 -0.55
C LEU A 240 -1.81 -8.70 0.48
N ALA A 241 -2.50 -9.41 1.39
CA ALA A 241 -1.84 -10.26 2.35
C ALA A 241 -0.96 -11.32 1.67
N LEU A 242 -1.48 -11.92 0.58
CA LEU A 242 -0.73 -12.89 -0.22
C LEU A 242 0.37 -12.23 -1.04
N PHE A 243 0.09 -11.08 -1.66
CA PHE A 243 1.07 -10.37 -2.48
C PHE A 243 2.28 -9.88 -1.67
N VAL A 244 2.06 -9.42 -0.43
CA VAL A 244 3.14 -8.96 0.46
C VAL A 244 3.91 -10.14 1.09
N ALA A 245 3.28 -11.31 1.21
CA ALA A 245 3.93 -12.51 1.75
C ALA A 245 4.76 -13.30 0.72
N ALA A 246 4.50 -13.11 -0.57
CA ALA A 246 5.18 -13.78 -1.68
C ALA A 246 6.57 -13.20 -1.94
#